data_AF-A0A8B8KIU4-F1
#
_entry.id   AF-A0A8B8KIU4-F1
#
_cell.length_a   1.000
_cell.length_b   1.000
_cell.length_c   1.000
_cell.angle_alpha   90.00
_cell.angle_beta   90.00
_cell.angle_gamma   90.00
#
_symmetry.space_group_name_H-M   'P 1'
#
loop_
_entity.id
_entity.type
_entity.pdbx_description
1 polymer ?
#
loop_
_entity_poly.entity_id
_entity_poly.type
_entity_poly.pdbx_seq_one_letter_code
_entity_poly.pdbx_strand_id
1 'polypeptide(L)'
;MLLAARIREILENVGLAQEGLPSNVVVTAQVLANVANLLNIRDTEMSSFLVAMGDISLRKTGVEEKRAKVHKESKLLLDYTRKAIARLTYLKRTLAQLEDEVAPCEAQMENWNTNLQVMAAKERQYMQQCANYKAVLNHAGYTPEVSHRVLVEMAEHRKELEKKTKPILDTLRSYQDLPPDKALAALAIEDKKRQYAAAEKYLEDVLQSALANSG
;
A
#
# COMPACT_ATOMS: atom_id res chain seq x y z
N MET A 1 -15.37 39.26 87.01
CA MET A 1 -16.38 38.88 88.03
C MET A 1 -16.99 40.09 88.74
N LEU A 2 -16.21 41.06 89.24
CA LEU A 2 -16.72 42.24 89.97
C LEU A 2 -17.74 43.11 89.21
N LEU A 3 -17.56 43.32 87.90
CA LEU A 3 -18.45 44.19 87.10
C LEU A 3 -19.85 43.56 86.90
N ALA A 4 -19.93 42.25 86.64
CA ALA A 4 -21.19 41.55 86.42
C ALA A 4 -22.05 41.48 87.70
N ALA A 5 -21.39 41.33 88.86
CA ALA A 5 -22.07 41.37 90.16
C ALA A 5 -22.64 42.77 90.45
N ARG A 6 -21.85 43.83 90.18
CA ARG A 6 -22.30 45.23 90.34
C ARG A 6 -23.46 45.60 89.42
N ILE A 7 -23.45 45.15 88.16
CA ILE A 7 -24.55 45.39 87.22
C ILE A 7 -25.82 44.69 87.69
N ARG A 8 -25.70 43.44 88.20
CA ARG A 8 -26.84 42.70 88.75
C ARG A 8 -27.48 43.42 89.94
N GLU A 9 -26.67 43.90 90.88
CA GLU A 9 -27.13 44.65 92.05
C GLU A 9 -27.83 45.96 91.65
N ILE A 10 -27.32 46.69 90.64
CA ILE A 10 -27.98 47.90 90.13
C ILE A 10 -29.33 47.57 89.46
N LEU A 11 -29.40 46.49 88.70
CA LEU A 11 -30.64 46.06 88.05
C LEU A 11 -31.69 45.60 89.06
N GLU A 12 -31.27 44.91 90.13
CA GLU A 12 -32.14 44.54 91.25
C GLU A 12 -32.71 45.78 91.97
N ASN A 13 -31.88 46.80 92.23
CA ASN A 13 -32.29 48.04 92.88
C ASN A 13 -33.26 48.90 92.05
N VAL A 14 -33.26 48.75 90.72
CA VAL A 14 -34.17 49.48 89.79
C VAL A 14 -35.41 48.63 89.44
N GLY A 15 -35.57 47.45 90.02
CA GLY A 15 -36.72 46.56 89.78
C GLY A 15 -36.65 45.79 88.45
N LEU A 16 -35.47 45.74 87.83
CA LEU A 16 -35.17 45.00 86.60
C LEU A 16 -34.46 43.67 86.89
N ALA A 17 -34.71 43.10 88.08
CA ALA A 17 -34.22 41.78 88.44
C ALA A 17 -34.70 40.73 87.43
N GLN A 18 -33.85 39.76 87.11
CA GLN A 18 -34.16 38.69 86.16
C GLN A 18 -35.45 37.93 86.54
N GLU A 19 -35.72 37.80 87.84
CA GLU A 19 -36.89 37.11 88.41
C GLU A 19 -38.19 37.91 88.27
N GLY A 20 -38.11 39.23 88.09
CA GLY A 20 -39.26 40.13 87.91
C GLY A 20 -39.61 40.42 86.45
N LEU A 21 -38.78 39.97 85.50
CA LEU A 21 -39.00 40.19 84.07
C LEU A 21 -39.95 39.13 83.48
N PRO A 22 -40.87 39.51 82.58
CA PRO A 22 -41.70 38.53 81.91
C PRO A 22 -40.85 37.63 81.00
N SER A 23 -41.18 36.33 80.97
CA SER A 23 -40.37 35.27 80.35
C SER A 23 -39.99 35.57 78.89
N ASN A 24 -40.88 36.19 78.12
CA ASN A 24 -40.61 36.61 76.76
C ASN A 24 -39.45 37.62 76.65
N VAL A 25 -39.31 38.54 77.60
CA VAL A 25 -38.22 39.54 77.64
C VAL A 25 -36.88 38.89 77.96
N VAL A 26 -36.87 37.93 78.88
CA VAL A 26 -35.66 37.16 79.22
C VAL A 26 -35.18 36.36 78.00
N VAL A 27 -36.11 35.71 77.29
CA VAL A 27 -35.79 34.94 76.08
C VAL A 27 -35.27 35.84 74.97
N THR A 28 -35.89 36.99 74.69
CA THR A 28 -35.41 37.89 73.63
C THR A 28 -34.04 38.51 73.95
N ALA A 29 -33.80 38.89 75.20
CA ALA A 29 -32.49 39.39 75.63
C ALA A 29 -31.39 38.31 75.50
N GLN A 30 -31.71 37.05 75.83
CA GLN A 30 -30.79 35.94 75.65
C GLN A 30 -30.48 35.68 74.17
N VAL A 31 -31.50 35.71 73.30
CA VAL A 31 -31.31 35.58 71.85
C VAL A 31 -30.42 36.71 71.34
N LEU A 32 -30.67 37.96 71.74
CA LEU A 32 -29.86 39.10 71.32
C LEU A 32 -28.40 38.97 71.76
N ALA A 33 -28.15 38.57 73.01
CA ALA A 33 -26.81 38.33 73.52
C ALA A 33 -26.10 37.19 72.76
N ASN A 34 -26.82 36.11 72.44
CA ASN A 34 -26.28 35.01 71.66
C ASN A 34 -25.90 35.44 70.23
N VAL A 35 -26.74 36.25 69.58
CA VAL A 35 -26.44 36.77 68.24
C VAL A 35 -25.28 37.76 68.29
N ALA A 36 -25.22 38.64 69.30
CA ALA A 36 -24.07 39.53 69.51
C ALA A 36 -22.77 38.72 69.66
N ASN A 37 -22.78 37.67 70.47
CA ASN A 37 -21.64 36.78 70.64
C ASN A 37 -21.25 36.07 69.33
N LEU A 38 -22.23 35.59 68.56
CA LEU A 38 -21.98 34.93 67.27
C LEU A 38 -21.37 35.88 66.23
N LEU A 39 -21.83 37.13 66.23
CA LEU A 39 -21.30 38.19 65.37
C LEU A 39 -20.03 38.86 65.94
N ASN A 40 -19.60 38.44 67.14
CA ASN A 40 -18.48 39.01 67.89
C ASN A 40 -18.62 40.53 68.14
N ILE A 41 -19.83 40.95 68.49
CA ILE A 41 -20.21 42.33 68.85
C ILE A 41 -20.27 42.45 70.38
N ARG A 42 -19.89 43.63 70.91
CA ARG A 42 -19.83 43.89 72.36
C ARG A 42 -20.92 44.84 72.88
N ASP A 43 -21.73 45.37 71.98
CA ASP A 43 -22.85 46.28 72.26
C ASP A 43 -24.17 45.66 71.77
N THR A 44 -25.27 46.37 72.04
CA THR A 44 -26.59 46.03 71.50
C THR A 44 -27.05 47.03 70.44
N GLU A 45 -26.12 47.72 69.77
CA GLU A 45 -26.45 48.76 68.79
C GLU A 45 -26.80 48.15 67.43
N MET A 46 -27.94 48.56 66.86
CA MET A 46 -28.41 48.07 65.56
C MET A 46 -27.36 48.26 64.44
N SER A 47 -26.64 49.38 64.45
CA SER A 47 -25.53 49.69 63.54
C SER A 47 -24.46 48.60 63.55
N SER A 48 -23.99 48.20 64.74
CA SER A 48 -22.99 47.15 64.93
C SER A 48 -23.46 45.80 64.38
N PHE A 49 -24.73 45.43 64.62
CA PHE A 49 -25.32 44.21 64.05
C PHE A 49 -25.37 44.26 62.52
N LEU A 50 -25.82 45.38 61.93
CA LEU A 50 -25.93 45.53 60.49
C LEU A 50 -24.56 45.44 59.79
N VAL A 51 -23.52 46.05 60.36
CA VAL A 51 -22.15 45.97 59.82
C VAL A 51 -21.63 44.53 59.88
N ALA A 52 -21.70 43.87 61.04
CA ALA A 52 -21.19 42.51 61.19
C ALA A 52 -21.93 41.49 60.32
N MET A 53 -23.25 41.64 60.18
CA MET A 53 -24.04 40.83 59.26
C MET A 53 -23.67 41.10 57.79
N GLY A 54 -23.40 42.35 57.43
CA GLY A 54 -22.91 42.73 56.10
C GLY A 54 -21.56 42.09 55.80
N ASP A 55 -20.62 42.15 56.73
CA ASP A 55 -19.29 41.53 56.61
C ASP A 55 -19.36 40.01 56.48
N ILE A 56 -20.22 39.35 57.27
CA ILE A 56 -20.46 37.91 57.13
C ILE A 56 -21.08 37.58 55.78
N SER A 57 -22.05 38.37 55.32
CA SER A 57 -22.72 38.16 54.03
C SER A 57 -21.74 38.29 52.87
N LEU A 58 -20.86 39.31 52.88
CA LEU A 58 -19.80 39.48 51.90
C LEU A 58 -18.77 38.34 51.94
N ARG A 59 -18.37 37.89 53.13
CA ARG A 59 -17.48 36.73 53.26
C ARG A 59 -18.14 35.46 52.73
N LYS A 60 -19.42 35.25 53.01
CA LYS A 60 -20.20 34.10 52.53
C LYS A 60 -20.24 34.07 51.01
N THR A 61 -20.59 35.18 50.35
CA THR A 61 -20.62 35.26 48.89
C THR A 61 -19.23 35.03 48.29
N GLY A 62 -18.17 35.58 48.89
CA GLY A 62 -16.79 35.34 48.45
C GLY A 62 -16.36 33.88 48.57
N VAL A 63 -16.78 33.17 49.63
CA VAL A 63 -16.53 31.72 49.78
C VAL A 63 -17.32 30.92 48.75
N GLU A 64 -18.59 31.26 48.51
CA GLU A 64 -19.43 30.60 47.52
C GLU A 64 -18.87 30.76 46.10
N GLU A 65 -18.37 31.94 45.74
CA GLU A 65 -17.74 32.19 44.44
C GLU A 65 -16.45 31.36 44.28
N LYS A 66 -15.58 31.33 45.30
CA LYS A 66 -14.37 30.50 45.29
C LYS A 66 -14.71 29.02 45.16
N ARG A 67 -15.73 28.55 45.89
CA ARG A 67 -16.20 27.16 45.80
C ARG A 67 -16.71 26.84 44.39
N ALA A 68 -17.44 27.76 43.76
CA ALA A 68 -17.91 27.59 42.39
C ALA A 68 -16.76 27.55 41.38
N LYS A 69 -15.72 28.38 41.53
CA LYS A 69 -14.51 28.34 40.69
C LYS A 69 -13.77 27.01 40.81
N VAL A 70 -13.46 26.60 42.04
CA VAL A 70 -12.77 25.31 42.30
C VAL A 70 -13.58 24.13 41.76
N HIS A 71 -14.91 24.15 41.88
CA HIS A 71 -15.77 23.10 41.33
C HIS A 71 -15.71 23.02 39.80
N LYS A 72 -15.65 24.17 39.11
CA LYS A 72 -15.49 24.22 37.65
C LYS A 72 -14.12 23.69 37.22
N GLU A 73 -13.06 24.12 37.88
CA GLU A 73 -11.69 23.66 37.60
C GLU A 73 -11.53 22.16 37.85
N SER A 74 -12.10 21.65 38.96
CA SER A 74 -12.10 20.22 39.28
C SER A 74 -12.78 19.38 38.20
N LYS A 75 -13.95 19.81 37.71
CA LYS A 75 -14.63 19.14 36.58
C LYS A 75 -13.77 19.11 35.33
N LEU A 76 -13.17 20.25 34.97
CA LEU A 76 -12.31 20.36 33.80
C LEU A 76 -11.11 19.41 33.89
N LEU A 77 -10.46 19.36 35.05
CA LEU A 77 -9.33 18.49 35.30
C LEU A 77 -9.71 17.00 35.22
N LEU A 78 -10.87 16.63 35.77
CA LEU A 78 -11.40 15.27 35.65
C LEU A 78 -11.64 14.87 34.19
N ASP A 79 -12.19 15.77 33.38
CA ASP A 79 -12.42 15.50 31.96
C ASP A 79 -11.10 15.34 31.19
N TYR A 80 -10.10 16.18 31.45
CA TYR A 80 -8.75 16.00 30.88
C TYR A 80 -8.12 14.67 31.30
N THR A 81 -8.24 14.31 32.58
CA THR A 81 -7.70 13.06 33.12
C THR A 81 -8.35 11.85 32.44
N ARG A 82 -9.69 11.86 32.28
CA ARG A 82 -10.41 10.81 31.55
C ARG A 82 -9.95 10.68 30.11
N LYS A 83 -9.78 11.79 29.40
CA LYS A 83 -9.27 11.80 28.01
C LYS A 83 -7.84 11.24 27.94
N ALA A 84 -6.98 11.62 28.88
CA ALA A 84 -5.61 11.13 28.95
C ALA A 84 -5.56 9.62 29.20
N ILE A 85 -6.38 9.11 30.15
CA ILE A 85 -6.50 7.67 30.42
C ILE A 85 -6.99 6.92 29.18
N ALA A 86 -8.03 7.40 28.50
CA ALA A 86 -8.55 6.76 27.30
C ALA A 86 -7.47 6.67 26.20
N ARG A 87 -6.71 7.75 25.99
CA ARG A 87 -5.61 7.78 25.02
C ARG A 87 -4.47 6.85 25.42
N LEU A 88 -4.09 6.80 26.69
CA LEU A 88 -3.07 5.90 27.20
C LEU A 88 -3.47 4.44 26.99
N THR A 89 -4.72 4.08 27.29
CA THR A 89 -5.24 2.72 27.08
C THR A 89 -5.23 2.33 25.60
N TYR A 90 -5.61 3.25 24.71
CA TYR A 90 -5.51 3.02 23.27
C TYR A 90 -4.06 2.77 22.82
N LEU A 91 -3.13 3.63 23.25
CA LEU A 91 -1.70 3.50 22.91
C LEU A 91 -1.10 2.19 23.42
N LYS A 92 -1.45 1.76 24.64
CA LYS A 92 -1.01 0.47 25.18
C LYS A 92 -1.50 -0.71 24.34
N ARG A 93 -2.74 -0.65 23.84
CA ARG A 93 -3.29 -1.69 22.97
C ARG A 93 -2.56 -1.73 21.63
N THR A 94 -2.33 -0.58 21.00
CA THR A 94 -1.62 -0.53 19.71
C THR A 94 -0.17 -0.99 19.85
N LEU A 95 0.48 -0.67 20.97
CA LEU A 95 1.84 -1.13 21.23
C LEU A 95 1.89 -2.66 21.38
N ALA A 96 0.98 -3.25 22.15
CA ALA A 96 0.90 -4.71 22.28
C ALA A 96 0.67 -5.41 20.92
N GLN A 97 -0.20 -4.85 20.07
CA GLN A 97 -0.43 -5.37 18.72
C GLN A 97 0.84 -5.33 17.86
N LEU A 98 1.60 -4.24 17.91
CA LEU A 98 2.85 -4.11 17.17
C LEU A 98 3.92 -5.05 17.70
N GLU A 99 4.00 -5.25 19.02
CA GLU A 99 4.92 -6.21 19.64
C GLU A 99 4.59 -7.65 19.21
N ASP A 100 3.31 -8.02 19.12
CA ASP A 100 2.87 -9.33 18.62
C ASP A 100 3.23 -9.54 17.14
N GLU A 101 3.35 -8.48 16.34
CA GLU A 101 3.73 -8.53 14.92
C GLU A 101 5.25 -8.64 14.68
N VAL A 102 6.09 -8.39 15.69
CA VAL A 102 7.56 -8.45 15.52
C VAL A 102 8.02 -9.87 15.20
N ALA A 103 7.63 -10.86 16.01
CA ALA A 103 8.05 -12.25 15.84
C ALA A 103 7.71 -12.85 14.46
N PRO A 104 6.48 -12.72 13.92
CA PRO A 104 6.17 -13.23 12.59
C PRO A 104 6.94 -12.48 11.48
N CYS A 105 7.16 -11.18 11.62
CA CYS A 105 8.00 -10.43 10.68
C CYS A 105 9.45 -10.91 10.70
N GLU A 106 10.04 -11.13 11.87
CA GLU A 106 11.40 -11.66 12.01
C GLU A 106 11.53 -13.05 11.38
N ALA A 107 10.57 -13.95 11.67
CA ALA A 107 10.55 -15.29 11.08
C ALA A 107 10.42 -15.24 9.54
N GLN A 108 9.62 -14.31 9.01
CA GLN A 108 9.50 -14.10 7.57
C GLN A 108 10.80 -13.58 6.96
N MET A 109 11.46 -12.62 7.61
CA MET A 109 12.76 -12.10 7.16
C MET A 109 13.84 -13.18 7.17
N GLU A 110 13.87 -14.03 8.19
CA GLU A 110 14.80 -15.15 8.27
C GLU A 110 14.55 -16.16 7.13
N ASN A 111 13.28 -16.49 6.86
CA ASN A 111 12.92 -17.34 5.71
C ASN A 111 13.32 -16.73 4.37
N TRP A 112 13.17 -15.42 4.19
CA TRP A 112 13.65 -14.75 2.97
C TRP A 112 15.17 -14.80 2.87
N ASN A 113 15.88 -14.58 3.97
CA ASN A 113 17.34 -14.64 4.00
C ASN A 113 17.86 -16.03 3.62
N THR A 114 17.28 -17.09 4.18
CA THR A 114 17.67 -18.47 3.84
C THR A 114 17.36 -18.80 2.37
N ASN A 115 16.18 -18.43 1.87
CA ASN A 115 15.81 -18.62 0.47
C ASN A 115 16.73 -17.85 -0.48
N LEU A 116 17.13 -16.62 -0.13
CA LEU A 116 18.05 -15.81 -0.92
C LEU A 116 19.43 -16.48 -1.03
N GLN A 117 19.93 -17.06 0.07
CA GLN A 117 21.18 -17.81 0.06
C GLN A 117 21.12 -19.02 -0.88
N VAL A 118 20.01 -19.76 -0.85
CA VAL A 118 19.77 -20.89 -1.77
C VAL A 118 19.71 -20.42 -3.22
N MET A 119 19.02 -19.32 -3.51
CA MET A 119 18.96 -18.75 -4.85
C MET A 119 20.33 -18.32 -5.37
N ALA A 120 21.13 -17.64 -4.53
CA ALA A 120 22.49 -17.23 -4.89
C ALA A 120 23.40 -18.44 -5.16
N ALA A 121 23.25 -19.53 -4.41
CA ALA A 121 23.98 -20.77 -4.68
C ALA A 121 23.59 -21.39 -6.03
N LYS A 122 22.29 -21.44 -6.33
CA LYS A 122 21.77 -21.95 -7.62
C LYS A 122 22.21 -21.08 -8.80
N GLU A 123 22.21 -19.76 -8.65
CA GLU A 123 22.70 -18.83 -9.67
C GLU A 123 24.14 -19.15 -10.04
N ARG A 124 25.04 -19.27 -9.05
CA ARG A 124 26.44 -19.65 -9.29
C ARG A 124 26.55 -21.01 -9.97
N GLN A 125 25.76 -21.99 -9.54
CA GLN A 125 25.72 -23.31 -10.16
C GLN A 125 25.32 -23.21 -11.64
N TYR A 126 24.26 -22.48 -11.98
CA TYR A 126 23.82 -22.31 -13.37
C TYR A 126 24.82 -21.55 -14.21
N MET A 127 25.46 -20.50 -13.67
CA MET A 127 26.54 -19.80 -14.37
C MET A 127 27.70 -20.75 -14.70
N GLN A 128 28.12 -21.57 -13.73
CA GLN A 128 29.18 -22.56 -13.93
C GLN A 128 28.78 -23.59 -15.00
N GLN A 129 27.55 -24.10 -14.94
CA GLN A 129 27.02 -25.06 -15.91
C GLN A 129 26.96 -24.46 -17.33
N CYS A 130 26.45 -23.24 -17.48
CA CYS A 130 26.43 -22.53 -18.75
C CYS A 130 27.84 -22.33 -19.32
N ALA A 131 28.80 -21.94 -18.49
CA ALA A 131 30.20 -21.81 -18.90
C ALA A 131 30.78 -23.17 -19.36
N ASN A 132 30.52 -24.24 -18.61
CA ASN A 132 30.96 -25.59 -18.96
C ASN A 132 30.35 -26.08 -20.28
N TYR A 133 29.04 -25.95 -20.47
CA TYR A 133 28.38 -26.34 -21.72
C TYR A 133 28.87 -25.53 -22.92
N LYS A 134 29.13 -24.24 -22.72
CA LYS A 134 29.73 -23.40 -23.77
C LYS A 134 31.13 -23.87 -24.14
N ALA A 135 31.94 -24.27 -23.17
CA ALA A 135 33.26 -24.85 -23.43
C ALA A 135 33.16 -26.19 -24.19
N VAL A 136 32.23 -27.07 -23.82
CA VAL A 136 31.98 -28.34 -24.52
C VAL A 136 31.52 -28.11 -25.95
N LEU A 137 30.58 -27.19 -26.18
CA LEU A 137 30.12 -26.82 -27.53
C LEU A 137 31.27 -26.28 -28.39
N ASN A 138 32.09 -25.39 -27.83
CA ASN A 138 33.26 -24.86 -28.52
C ASN A 138 34.25 -25.98 -28.88
N HIS A 139 34.51 -26.93 -27.97
CA HIS A 139 35.38 -28.08 -28.24
C HIS A 139 34.82 -29.01 -29.32
N ALA A 140 33.49 -29.18 -29.35
CA ALA A 140 32.79 -29.91 -30.40
C ALA A 140 32.73 -29.16 -31.74
N GLY A 141 33.34 -27.96 -31.85
CA GLY A 141 33.36 -27.16 -33.07
C GLY A 141 32.02 -26.52 -33.41
N TYR A 142 31.11 -26.39 -32.44
CA TYR A 142 29.82 -25.77 -32.65
C TYR A 142 29.97 -24.29 -33.00
N THR A 143 29.44 -23.89 -34.16
CA THR A 143 29.26 -22.49 -34.53
C THR A 143 27.75 -22.18 -34.63
N PRO A 144 27.33 -20.92 -34.41
CA PRO A 144 25.93 -20.52 -34.52
C PRO A 144 25.29 -20.84 -35.88
N GLU A 145 26.12 -20.98 -36.91
CA GLU A 145 25.74 -21.33 -38.29
C GLU A 145 25.20 -22.76 -38.40
N VAL A 146 25.62 -23.67 -37.52
CA VAL A 146 25.13 -25.06 -37.46
C VAL A 146 23.86 -25.17 -36.59
N SER A 147 23.30 -24.05 -36.14
CA SER A 147 22.03 -24.05 -35.42
C SER A 147 20.89 -24.54 -36.33
N HIS A 148 19.93 -25.27 -35.75
CA HIS A 148 18.81 -25.84 -36.51
C HIS A 148 18.09 -24.79 -37.36
N ARG A 149 17.85 -23.60 -36.82
CA ARG A 149 17.22 -22.49 -37.54
C ARG A 149 17.99 -22.12 -38.81
N VAL A 150 19.30 -21.89 -38.69
CA VAL A 150 20.15 -21.49 -39.83
C VAL A 150 20.25 -22.62 -40.84
N LEU A 151 20.36 -23.88 -40.39
CA LEU A 151 20.39 -25.03 -41.30
C LEU A 151 19.08 -25.19 -42.09
N VAL A 152 17.93 -24.95 -41.47
CA VAL A 152 16.62 -24.96 -42.14
C VAL A 152 16.55 -23.84 -43.18
N GLU A 153 16.94 -22.62 -42.80
CA GLU A 153 16.98 -21.47 -43.73
C GLU A 153 17.90 -21.75 -44.94
N MET A 154 19.09 -22.32 -44.72
CA MET A 154 20.02 -22.70 -45.80
C MET A 154 19.46 -23.81 -46.69
N ALA A 155 18.76 -24.79 -46.11
CA ALA A 155 18.13 -25.88 -46.86
C ALA A 155 16.98 -25.37 -47.75
N GLU A 156 16.18 -24.45 -47.23
CA GLU A 156 15.12 -23.78 -47.99
C GLU A 156 15.72 -22.94 -49.13
N HIS A 157 16.73 -22.13 -48.84
CA HIS A 157 17.41 -21.34 -49.87
C HIS A 157 18.04 -22.24 -50.95
N ARG A 158 18.62 -23.39 -50.57
CA ARG A 158 19.15 -24.36 -51.53
C ARG A 158 18.05 -24.92 -52.43
N LYS A 159 16.88 -25.24 -51.87
CA LYS A 159 15.72 -25.75 -52.60
C LYS A 159 15.18 -24.71 -53.59
N GLU A 160 15.16 -23.45 -53.21
CA GLU A 160 14.77 -22.35 -54.11
C GLU A 160 15.75 -22.15 -55.26
N LEU A 161 17.06 -22.18 -54.98
CA LEU A 161 18.11 -22.14 -56.00
C LEU A 161 17.93 -23.30 -56.99
N GLU A 162 17.75 -24.52 -56.48
CA GLU A 162 17.54 -25.71 -57.31
C GLU A 162 16.30 -25.58 -58.21
N LYS A 163 15.21 -25.02 -57.69
CA LYS A 163 14.00 -24.72 -58.48
C LYS A 163 14.26 -23.75 -59.63
N LYS A 164 15.17 -22.78 -59.44
CA LYS A 164 15.55 -21.79 -60.47
C LYS A 164 16.58 -22.35 -61.46
N THR A 165 17.52 -23.19 -61.00
CA THR A 165 18.62 -23.69 -61.83
C THR A 165 18.22 -24.88 -62.70
N LYS A 166 17.29 -25.75 -62.26
CA LYS A 166 16.77 -26.88 -63.06
C LYS A 166 16.32 -26.47 -64.48
N PRO A 167 15.41 -25.48 -64.65
CA PRO A 167 14.97 -25.10 -65.99
C PRO A 167 16.11 -24.50 -66.83
N ILE A 168 17.10 -23.85 -66.23
CA ILE A 168 18.28 -23.31 -66.94
C ILE A 168 19.20 -24.44 -67.42
N LEU A 169 19.37 -25.49 -66.62
CA LEU A 169 20.11 -26.68 -67.03
C LEU A 169 19.38 -27.44 -68.14
N ASP A 170 18.05 -27.56 -68.04
CA ASP A 170 17.24 -28.21 -69.06
C ASP A 170 17.32 -27.45 -70.40
N THR A 171 17.27 -26.11 -70.39
CA THR A 171 17.47 -25.32 -71.61
C THR A 171 18.90 -25.45 -72.13
N LEU A 172 19.92 -25.41 -71.28
CA LEU A 172 21.31 -25.60 -71.70
C LEU A 172 21.55 -26.98 -72.33
N ARG A 173 20.92 -28.03 -71.80
CA ARG A 173 21.00 -29.39 -72.34
C ARG A 173 20.36 -29.47 -73.72
N SER A 174 19.24 -28.78 -73.93
CA SER A 174 18.62 -28.70 -75.27
C SER A 174 19.51 -27.99 -76.30
N TYR A 175 20.43 -27.12 -75.87
CA TYR A 175 21.40 -26.48 -76.76
C TYR A 175 22.65 -27.34 -77.04
N GLN A 176 22.95 -28.38 -76.25
CA GLN A 176 24.11 -29.25 -76.51
C GLN A 176 23.97 -30.11 -77.78
N ASP A 177 22.75 -30.29 -78.28
CA ASP A 177 22.50 -31.01 -79.53
C ASP A 177 22.75 -30.14 -80.78
N LEU A 178 22.99 -28.83 -80.60
CA LEU A 178 23.27 -27.92 -81.71
C LEU A 178 24.79 -27.73 -81.91
N PRO A 179 25.26 -27.69 -83.17
CA PRO A 179 26.65 -27.34 -83.48
C PRO A 179 27.01 -25.97 -82.89
N PRO A 180 28.25 -25.78 -82.39
CA PRO A 180 28.68 -24.53 -81.75
C PRO A 180 28.76 -23.32 -82.70
N ASP A 181 28.68 -23.53 -84.02
CA ASP A 181 28.64 -22.47 -85.03
C ASP A 181 27.20 -22.20 -85.50
N LYS A 182 26.76 -20.94 -85.41
CA LYS A 182 25.41 -20.48 -85.76
C LYS A 182 25.04 -20.78 -87.22
N ALA A 183 26.01 -20.76 -88.14
CA ALA A 183 25.76 -21.10 -89.54
C ALA A 183 25.52 -22.61 -89.74
N LEU A 184 26.29 -23.45 -89.05
CA LEU A 184 26.16 -24.91 -89.10
C LEU A 184 24.90 -25.40 -88.37
N ALA A 185 24.50 -24.74 -87.29
CA ALA A 185 23.23 -25.00 -86.62
C ALA A 185 22.02 -24.71 -87.51
N ALA A 186 22.04 -23.62 -88.28
CA ALA A 186 20.97 -23.30 -89.23
C ALA A 186 20.84 -24.35 -90.34
N LEU A 187 21.98 -24.83 -90.87
CA LEU A 187 22.02 -25.87 -91.90
C LEU A 187 21.56 -27.23 -91.36
N ALA A 188 21.98 -27.61 -90.13
CA ALA A 188 21.53 -28.83 -89.48
C ALA A 188 20.01 -28.82 -89.20
N ILE A 189 19.45 -27.67 -88.83
CA ILE A 189 17.99 -27.49 -88.69
C ILE A 189 17.29 -27.66 -90.04
N GLU A 190 17.85 -27.09 -91.11
CA GLU A 190 17.26 -27.18 -92.45
C GLU A 190 17.31 -28.60 -93.02
N ASP A 191 18.42 -29.33 -92.80
CA ASP A 191 18.57 -30.73 -93.18
C ASP A 191 17.60 -31.63 -92.41
N LYS A 192 17.42 -31.40 -91.09
CA LYS A 192 16.40 -32.11 -90.32
C LYS A 192 15.01 -31.79 -90.81
N LYS A 193 14.67 -30.53 -91.11
CA LYS A 193 13.38 -30.16 -91.72
C LYS A 193 13.14 -30.86 -93.05
N ARG A 194 14.15 -30.97 -93.91
CA ARG A 194 14.05 -31.71 -95.18
C ARG A 194 13.86 -33.21 -94.96
N GLN A 195 14.56 -33.80 -94.00
CA GLN A 195 14.36 -35.21 -93.62
C GLN A 195 12.95 -35.46 -93.05
N TYR A 196 12.43 -34.55 -92.23
CA TYR A 196 11.05 -34.61 -91.72
C TYR A 196 10.03 -34.50 -92.86
N ALA A 197 10.17 -33.51 -93.75
CA ALA A 197 9.28 -33.36 -94.90
C ALA A 197 9.34 -34.56 -95.86
N ALA A 198 10.52 -35.16 -96.05
CA ALA A 198 10.66 -36.38 -96.83
C ALA A 198 10.00 -37.60 -96.16
N ALA A 199 10.09 -37.71 -94.83
CA ALA A 199 9.42 -38.76 -94.06
C ALA A 199 7.89 -38.57 -94.04
N GLU A 200 7.39 -37.34 -93.94
CA GLU A 200 5.97 -37.03 -94.08
C GLU A 200 5.47 -37.39 -95.47
N LYS A 201 6.20 -36.99 -96.53
CA LYS A 201 5.85 -37.35 -97.90
C LYS A 201 5.88 -38.87 -98.13
N TYR A 202 6.85 -39.57 -97.56
CA TYR A 202 6.90 -41.03 -97.60
C TYR A 202 5.71 -41.67 -96.87
N LEU A 203 5.32 -41.13 -95.71
CA LEU A 203 4.11 -41.55 -95.00
C LEU A 203 2.85 -41.30 -95.84
N GLU A 204 2.75 -40.15 -96.49
CA GLU A 204 1.65 -39.81 -97.40
C GLU A 204 1.61 -40.76 -98.61
N ASP A 205 2.75 -41.06 -99.23
CA ASP A 205 2.85 -42.00 -100.36
C ASP A 205 2.51 -43.43 -99.93
N VAL A 206 2.94 -43.87 -98.73
CA VAL A 206 2.56 -45.17 -98.15
C VAL A 206 1.06 -45.22 -97.88
N LEU A 207 0.46 -44.16 -97.33
CA LEU A 207 -0.98 -44.07 -97.10
C LEU A 207 -1.77 -44.05 -98.42
N GLN A 208 -1.30 -43.33 -99.45
CA GLN A 208 -1.92 -43.30 -100.77
C GLN A 208 -1.81 -44.65 -101.49
N SER A 209 -0.68 -45.34 -101.38
CA SER A 209 -0.50 -46.70 -101.92
C SER A 209 -1.36 -47.74 -101.19
N ALA A 210 -1.58 -47.58 -99.89
CA ALA A 210 -2.50 -48.42 -99.11
C ALA A 210 -3.97 -48.19 -99.50
N LEU A 211 -4.35 -46.95 -99.83
CA LEU A 211 -5.70 -46.61 -100.31
C LEU A 211 -5.96 -47.04 -101.77
N ALA A 212 -4.93 -47.02 -102.63
CA ALA A 212 -5.02 -47.45 -104.03
C ALA A 212 -5.05 -48.99 -104.20
N ASN A 213 -4.50 -49.73 -103.25
CA ASN A 213 -4.51 -51.20 -103.22
C ASN A 213 -5.70 -51.81 -102.44
N SER A 214 -6.65 -50.98 -101.98
CA SER A 214 -7.86 -51.42 -101.25
C SER A 214 -9.17 -51.17 -102.01
N GLY A 215 -9.13 -51.01 -103.34
CA GLY A 215 -10.29 -50.88 -104.24
C GLY A 215 -10.42 -52.05 -105.21
#